data_AF-A0A2D6PB22-F1
#
_entry.id   AF-A0A2D6PB22-F1
#
_cell.length_a   1.000
_cell.length_b   1.000
_cell.length_c   1.000
_cell.angle_alpha   90.00
_cell.angle_beta   90.00
_cell.angle_gamma   90.00
#
_symmetry.space_group_name_H-M   'P 1'
#
loop_
_entity.id
_entity.type
_entity.pdbx_description
1 polymer ?
#
loop_
_entity_poly.entity_id
_entity_poly.type
_entity_poly.pdbx_seq_one_letter_code
_entity_poly.pdbx_strand_id
1 'polypeptide(L)'
;MDFKIKEGYLVYQTSRDPVLVTPHSGPALEIATSRDDNSETVASLCWQKIGGTLIISNVSRKRMWGIDFNRDIPPKKIALDMFNKFVEGEETDELFKYGEKYSWVAVSEKDYERRLNIYKKFWMDVGKGNFIVLIHRAFPRIKLIPGLIDVMSFNLELKERLPDIINRINSKYESFFKKIEKDYKQMIFFEEKRFVCNVLKTHNSFNLEAMNLDFKQNIAKDLEVIKRILGEYYYRSLINHFNSKNFISATKNILSTIGPPRVTIEQAFSGELSYGPKQMLDSSKKILQIEPSRFMNFWYPKVTADIIEEIVTRLQ
;
A
#
# COMPACT_ATOMS: atom_id res chain seq x y z
N MET A 1 18.90 11.35 20.82
CA MET A 1 18.31 10.42 19.84
C MET A 1 18.35 9.03 20.46
N ASP A 2 17.21 8.42 20.68
CA ASP A 2 17.08 7.07 21.24
C ASP A 2 16.84 6.07 20.09
N PHE A 3 17.50 4.91 20.13
CA PHE A 3 17.39 3.85 19.15
C PHE A 3 17.22 2.51 19.84
N LYS A 4 16.18 1.78 19.45
CA LYS A 4 15.84 0.47 20.04
C LYS A 4 15.63 -0.56 18.95
N ILE A 5 16.39 -1.65 19.03
CA ILE A 5 16.14 -2.87 18.26
C ILE A 5 15.15 -3.72 19.05
N LYS A 6 14.01 -4.02 18.45
CA LYS A 6 13.01 -4.91 19.03
C LYS A 6 12.82 -6.12 18.13
N GLU A 7 12.32 -7.18 18.72
CA GLU A 7 11.91 -8.34 17.95
C GLU A 7 10.74 -7.94 17.04
N GLY A 8 10.95 -7.99 15.72
CA GLY A 8 9.95 -7.65 14.71
C GLY A 8 10.02 -6.24 14.12
N TYR A 9 10.73 -5.30 14.75
CA TYR A 9 10.79 -3.91 14.29
C TYR A 9 11.90 -3.09 14.96
N LEU A 10 12.18 -1.91 14.39
CA LEU A 10 13.12 -0.92 14.89
C LEU A 10 12.37 0.34 15.31
N VAL A 11 12.87 1.04 16.34
CA VAL A 11 12.33 2.32 16.80
C VAL A 11 13.46 3.35 16.88
N TYR A 12 13.28 4.48 16.19
CA TYR A 12 14.13 5.68 16.30
C TYR A 12 13.29 6.81 16.89
N GLN A 13 13.82 7.53 17.87
CA GLN A 13 13.02 8.51 18.61
C GLN A 13 13.80 9.79 18.96
N THR A 14 13.18 10.93 18.63
CA THR A 14 13.59 12.28 19.07
C THR A 14 12.48 12.95 19.89
N SER A 15 11.21 12.72 19.54
CA SER A 15 10.02 13.14 20.29
C SER A 15 8.91 12.08 20.18
N ARG A 16 7.78 12.26 20.88
CA ARG A 16 6.66 11.29 20.82
C ARG A 16 5.81 11.43 19.55
N ASP A 17 5.73 12.62 18.98
CA ASP A 17 4.90 12.93 17.81
C ASP A 17 5.70 13.72 16.76
N PRO A 18 5.42 13.52 15.46
CA PRO A 18 4.52 12.49 14.90
C PRO A 18 5.15 11.08 14.99
N VAL A 19 4.34 10.04 14.83
CA VAL A 19 4.80 8.65 14.72
C VAL A 19 4.72 8.21 13.26
N LEU A 20 5.88 8.12 12.61
CA LEU A 20 6.03 7.63 11.24
C LEU A 20 6.20 6.10 11.28
N VAL A 21 5.39 5.37 10.52
CA VAL A 21 5.35 3.90 10.59
C VAL A 21 5.43 3.30 9.20
N THR A 22 6.34 2.35 8.99
CA THR A 22 6.42 1.54 7.77
C THR A 22 6.17 0.07 8.13
N PRO A 23 4.89 -0.38 8.16
CA PRO A 23 4.55 -1.71 8.65
C PRO A 23 5.00 -2.85 7.71
N HIS A 24 5.26 -2.54 6.43
CA HIS A 24 5.58 -3.52 5.39
C HIS A 24 7.00 -3.38 4.81
N SER A 25 7.92 -2.72 5.53
CA SER A 25 9.31 -2.50 5.11
C SER A 25 10.24 -3.71 5.28
N GLY A 26 9.78 -4.79 5.93
CA GLY A 26 10.59 -5.98 6.17
C GLY A 26 10.95 -6.76 4.89
N PRO A 27 11.66 -7.90 5.03
CA PRO A 27 12.16 -8.65 3.88
C PRO A 27 11.04 -9.15 2.96
N ALA A 28 11.31 -9.10 1.66
CA ALA A 28 10.48 -9.71 0.64
C ALA A 28 10.80 -11.21 0.54
N LEU A 29 9.95 -12.05 1.13
CA LEU A 29 10.07 -13.50 1.09
C LEU A 29 9.03 -14.06 0.12
N GLU A 30 9.38 -15.11 -0.62
CA GLU A 30 8.61 -15.74 -1.73
C GLU A 30 8.34 -14.86 -2.95
N ILE A 31 7.87 -13.63 -2.72
CA ILE A 31 7.49 -12.67 -3.76
C ILE A 31 8.36 -11.42 -3.58
N ALA A 32 9.21 -11.14 -4.56
CA ALA A 32 10.13 -10.00 -4.56
C ALA A 32 9.43 -8.65 -4.35
N THR A 33 8.17 -8.53 -4.77
CA THR A 33 7.38 -7.30 -4.66
C THR A 33 6.51 -7.24 -3.40
N SER A 34 6.60 -8.22 -2.49
CA SER A 34 5.73 -8.29 -1.31
C SER A 34 5.98 -7.14 -0.32
N ARG A 35 7.21 -6.69 -0.15
CA ARG A 35 7.52 -5.55 0.73
C ARG A 35 7.11 -4.22 0.11
N ASP A 36 6.92 -3.21 0.95
CA ASP A 36 6.72 -1.81 0.51
C ASP A 36 8.09 -1.18 0.25
N ASP A 37 8.64 -1.46 -0.94
CA ASP A 37 9.97 -1.02 -1.36
C ASP A 37 10.19 0.48 -1.10
N ASN A 38 11.30 0.79 -0.42
CA ASN A 38 11.78 2.14 -0.12
C ASN A 38 10.81 2.99 0.71
N SER A 39 9.73 2.42 1.26
CA SER A 39 8.87 3.12 2.22
C SER A 39 9.67 3.55 3.45
N GLU A 40 10.58 2.69 3.94
CA GLU A 40 11.50 3.01 5.03
C GLU A 40 12.48 4.13 4.68
N THR A 41 12.89 4.23 3.41
CA THR A 41 13.74 5.32 2.93
C THR A 41 12.99 6.64 3.03
N VAL A 42 11.77 6.71 2.48
CA VAL A 42 10.93 7.92 2.53
C VAL A 42 10.60 8.29 3.98
N ALA A 43 10.19 7.32 4.80
CA ALA A 43 9.86 7.56 6.21
C ALA A 43 11.07 8.07 7.01
N SER A 44 12.28 7.55 6.75
CA SER A 44 13.50 8.04 7.40
C SER A 44 13.82 9.48 7.02
N LEU A 45 13.62 9.87 5.75
CA LEU A 45 13.80 11.24 5.30
C LEU A 45 12.75 12.17 5.92
N CYS A 46 11.49 11.73 6.00
CA CYS A 46 10.44 12.46 6.70
C CYS A 46 10.84 12.68 8.18
N TRP A 47 11.31 11.62 8.85
CA TRP A 47 11.71 11.67 10.25
C TRP A 47 12.88 12.63 10.50
N GLN A 48 13.86 12.68 9.59
CA GLN A 48 14.97 13.64 9.67
C GLN A 48 14.50 15.10 9.59
N LYS A 49 13.37 15.36 8.90
CA LYS A 49 12.81 16.69 8.69
C LYS A 49 11.89 17.12 9.83
N ILE A 50 11.00 16.24 10.25
CA ILE A 50 9.92 16.59 11.21
C ILE A 50 10.20 16.11 12.63
N GLY A 51 11.22 15.29 12.85
CA GLY A 51 11.45 14.61 14.13
C GLY A 51 10.39 13.55 14.43
N GLY A 52 10.06 13.35 15.71
CA GLY A 52 9.09 12.36 16.13
C GLY A 52 9.67 10.99 16.45
N THR A 53 8.84 9.97 16.24
CA THR A 53 9.20 8.56 16.36
C THR A 53 9.08 7.90 14.99
N LEU A 54 10.09 7.15 14.57
CA LEU A 54 10.07 6.32 13.36
C LEU A 54 10.08 4.85 13.75
N ILE A 55 9.08 4.11 13.27
CA ILE A 55 8.90 2.68 13.53
C ILE A 55 8.96 1.91 12.21
N ILE A 56 9.94 1.02 12.08
CA ILE A 56 10.23 0.27 10.85
C ILE A 56 10.05 -1.22 11.12
N SER A 57 9.13 -1.88 10.42
CA SER A 57 9.02 -3.34 10.46
C SER A 57 10.28 -4.00 9.90
N ASN A 58 10.80 -5.01 10.58
CA ASN A 58 11.94 -5.82 10.12
C ASN A 58 11.59 -7.29 9.85
N VAL A 59 10.29 -7.64 9.88
CA VAL A 59 9.77 -8.97 9.52
C VAL A 59 8.97 -8.91 8.23
N SER A 60 8.94 -10.02 7.49
CA SER A 60 8.16 -10.07 6.26
C SER A 60 6.67 -9.90 6.56
N ARG A 61 5.92 -9.21 5.69
CA ARG A 61 4.46 -9.18 5.76
C ARG A 61 3.82 -10.50 5.31
N LYS A 62 4.60 -11.43 4.75
CA LYS A 62 4.10 -12.74 4.31
C LYS A 62 3.77 -13.59 5.54
N ARG A 63 2.50 -14.01 5.63
CA ARG A 63 1.91 -14.65 6.81
C ARG A 63 2.66 -15.89 7.32
N MET A 64 3.18 -16.69 6.39
CA MET A 64 4.00 -17.85 6.73
C MET A 64 5.30 -17.46 7.45
N TRP A 65 5.95 -16.40 6.97
CA TRP A 65 7.30 -16.03 7.39
C TRP A 65 7.37 -14.89 8.41
N GLY A 66 6.29 -14.13 8.57
CA GLY A 66 6.25 -12.99 9.47
C GLY A 66 4.84 -12.51 9.79
N ILE A 67 4.66 -11.20 9.84
CA ILE A 67 3.46 -10.56 10.39
C ILE A 67 3.05 -9.42 9.46
N ASP A 68 1.87 -9.51 8.87
CA ASP A 68 1.24 -8.36 8.24
C ASP A 68 0.63 -7.47 9.34
N PHE A 69 1.36 -6.46 9.79
CA PHE A 69 0.88 -5.58 10.86
C PHE A 69 -0.42 -4.84 10.49
N ASN A 70 -0.76 -4.70 9.20
CA ASN A 70 -1.93 -3.99 8.71
C ASN A 70 -3.20 -4.87 8.64
N ARG A 71 -3.25 -5.96 9.41
CA ARG A 71 -4.31 -6.98 9.42
C ARG A 71 -4.64 -7.42 10.85
N ASP A 72 -5.78 -8.06 11.03
CA ASP A 72 -6.28 -8.45 12.36
C ASP A 72 -5.52 -9.65 12.94
N ILE A 73 -5.61 -9.81 14.27
CA ILE A 73 -5.07 -10.97 14.98
C ILE A 73 -5.92 -12.21 14.66
N PRO A 74 -5.34 -13.29 14.10
CA PRO A 74 -6.10 -14.52 13.88
C PRO A 74 -6.44 -15.22 15.20
N PRO A 75 -7.63 -15.84 15.34
CA PRO A 75 -7.87 -16.77 16.44
C PRO A 75 -6.86 -17.92 16.40
N LYS A 76 -6.30 -18.28 17.57
CA LYS A 76 -5.21 -19.28 17.69
C LYS A 76 -5.46 -20.56 16.91
N LYS A 77 -6.63 -21.18 17.10
CA LYS A 77 -7.00 -22.42 16.42
C LYS A 77 -6.95 -22.26 14.89
N ILE A 78 -7.54 -21.19 14.37
CA ILE A 78 -7.56 -20.91 12.93
C ILE A 78 -6.13 -20.66 12.42
N ALA A 79 -5.29 -19.94 13.16
CA ALA A 79 -3.90 -19.69 12.76
C ALA A 79 -3.06 -20.97 12.62
N LEU A 80 -3.31 -21.96 13.47
CA LEU A 80 -2.66 -23.28 13.44
C LEU A 80 -3.19 -24.12 12.28
N ASP A 81 -4.52 -24.22 12.15
CA ASP A 81 -5.18 -25.01 11.11
C ASP A 81 -4.81 -24.51 9.69
N MET A 82 -4.69 -23.20 9.52
CA MET A 82 -4.35 -22.59 8.24
C MET A 82 -2.88 -22.75 7.84
N PHE A 83 -1.97 -23.06 8.76
CA PHE A 83 -0.55 -23.16 8.44
C PHE A 83 -0.27 -24.20 7.36
N ASN A 84 -0.83 -25.41 7.50
CA ASN A 84 -0.63 -26.49 6.53
C ASN A 84 -1.22 -26.13 5.15
N LYS A 85 -2.38 -25.47 5.11
CA LYS A 85 -2.99 -25.01 3.85
C LYS A 85 -2.12 -24.00 3.11
N PHE A 86 -1.46 -23.10 3.84
CA PHE A 86 -0.51 -22.16 3.26
C PHE A 86 0.75 -22.87 2.74
N VAL A 87 1.21 -23.93 3.41
CA VAL A 87 2.37 -24.74 2.99
C VAL A 87 2.06 -25.57 1.74
N GLU A 88 0.86 -26.15 1.66
CA GLU A 88 0.39 -26.94 0.51
C GLU A 88 0.28 -26.10 -0.77
N GLY A 89 0.07 -24.78 -0.63
CA GLY A 89 0.22 -23.82 -1.72
C GLY A 89 -0.92 -23.80 -2.74
N GLU A 90 -2.02 -24.53 -2.49
CA GLU A 90 -3.22 -24.45 -3.33
C GLU A 90 -3.96 -23.14 -3.06
N GLU A 91 -3.93 -22.20 -4.00
CA GLU A 91 -4.69 -20.96 -3.89
C GLU A 91 -6.20 -21.25 -3.88
N THR A 92 -6.81 -21.16 -2.70
CA THR A 92 -8.24 -21.32 -2.48
C THR A 92 -8.90 -20.00 -2.06
N ASP A 93 -10.20 -19.88 -2.29
CA ASP A 93 -11.02 -18.78 -1.78
C ASP A 93 -10.88 -18.59 -0.26
N GLU A 94 -10.68 -19.68 0.47
CA GLU A 94 -10.45 -19.68 1.91
C GLU A 94 -9.12 -19.02 2.27
N LEU A 95 -8.02 -19.40 1.61
CA LEU A 95 -6.71 -18.79 1.80
C LEU A 95 -6.70 -17.31 1.42
N PHE A 96 -7.40 -16.96 0.34
CA PHE A 96 -7.58 -15.59 -0.08
C PHE A 96 -8.31 -14.75 1.00
N LYS A 97 -9.47 -15.20 1.48
CA LYS A 97 -10.25 -14.53 2.53
C LYS A 97 -9.48 -14.43 3.85
N TYR A 98 -8.75 -15.47 4.22
CA TYR A 98 -7.85 -15.43 5.37
C TYR A 98 -6.77 -14.37 5.17
N GLY A 99 -6.20 -14.31 3.97
CA GLY A 99 -5.22 -13.33 3.53
C GLY A 99 -5.72 -11.88 3.58
N GLU A 100 -6.99 -11.64 3.30
CA GLU A 100 -7.56 -10.30 3.40
C GLU A 100 -7.76 -9.84 4.85
N LYS A 101 -7.98 -10.78 5.78
CA LYS A 101 -8.38 -10.47 7.15
C LYS A 101 -7.23 -10.53 8.16
N TYR A 102 -6.45 -11.59 8.15
CA TYR A 102 -5.57 -11.93 9.25
C TYR A 102 -4.08 -11.69 8.95
N SER A 103 -3.30 -11.55 10.01
CA SER A 103 -1.92 -11.05 9.96
C SER A 103 -0.83 -12.11 9.87
N TRP A 104 -1.05 -13.33 10.38
CA TRP A 104 -0.09 -14.45 10.29
C TRP A 104 -0.77 -15.81 10.28
N VAL A 105 -0.01 -16.87 10.01
CA VAL A 105 -0.32 -18.27 10.39
C VAL A 105 0.74 -18.75 11.39
N ALA A 106 0.47 -19.83 12.11
CA ALA A 106 1.37 -20.30 13.17
C ALA A 106 1.68 -21.80 13.06
N VAL A 107 2.95 -22.18 13.21
CA VAL A 107 3.37 -23.59 13.15
C VAL A 107 3.12 -24.36 14.44
N SER A 108 2.94 -23.63 15.54
CA SER A 108 2.74 -24.16 16.88
C SER A 108 2.15 -23.09 17.78
N GLU A 109 1.63 -23.47 18.95
CA GLU A 109 1.14 -22.50 19.94
C GLU A 109 2.24 -21.53 20.38
N LYS A 110 3.48 -22.02 20.53
CA LYS A 110 4.63 -21.18 20.89
C LYS A 110 4.93 -20.12 19.83
N ASP A 111 4.86 -20.49 18.55
CA ASP A 111 5.02 -19.54 17.44
C ASP A 111 3.89 -18.50 17.43
N TYR A 112 2.64 -18.94 17.65
CA TYR A 112 1.49 -18.05 17.77
C TYR A 112 1.69 -17.00 18.88
N GLU A 113 2.04 -17.43 20.10
CA GLU A 113 2.25 -16.51 21.23
C GLU A 113 3.41 -15.54 20.99
N ARG A 114 4.49 -16.01 20.35
CA ARG A 114 5.61 -15.16 19.95
C ARG A 114 5.18 -14.08 18.97
N ARG A 115 4.48 -14.43 17.90
CA ARG A 115 3.99 -13.46 16.89
C ARG A 115 2.96 -12.50 17.48
N LEU A 116 2.07 -12.98 18.33
CA LEU A 116 1.11 -12.15 19.06
C LEU A 116 1.83 -11.11 19.93
N ASN A 117 2.88 -11.51 20.64
CA ASN A 117 3.69 -10.61 21.48
C ASN A 117 4.38 -9.53 20.63
N ILE A 118 4.98 -9.90 19.50
CA ILE A 118 5.58 -8.96 18.55
C ILE A 118 4.53 -7.97 18.03
N TYR A 119 3.38 -8.47 17.57
CA TYR A 119 2.27 -7.66 17.05
C TYR A 119 1.75 -6.65 18.09
N LYS A 120 1.51 -7.10 19.32
CA LYS A 120 1.05 -6.23 20.41
C LYS A 120 2.09 -5.16 20.76
N LYS A 121 3.37 -5.53 20.87
CA LYS A 121 4.44 -4.59 21.19
C LYS A 121 4.61 -3.53 20.11
N PHE A 122 4.53 -3.92 18.84
CA PHE A 122 4.56 -3.00 17.69
C PHE A 122 3.48 -1.93 17.83
N TRP A 123 2.21 -2.34 17.94
CA TRP A 123 1.09 -1.40 18.04
C TRP A 123 1.08 -0.61 19.35
N MET A 124 1.58 -1.17 20.44
CA MET A 124 1.79 -0.45 21.69
C MET A 124 2.80 0.69 21.53
N ASP A 125 3.90 0.48 20.81
CA ASP A 125 4.87 1.57 20.56
C ASP A 125 4.31 2.61 19.58
N VAL A 126 3.57 2.18 18.55
CA VAL A 126 2.88 3.10 17.63
C VAL A 126 1.88 3.97 18.39
N GLY A 127 1.10 3.38 19.29
CA GLY A 127 0.06 4.06 20.08
C GLY A 127 0.57 5.06 21.13
N LYS A 128 1.90 5.17 21.34
CA LYS A 128 2.48 6.16 22.26
C LYS A 128 2.37 7.60 21.77
N GLY A 129 2.33 7.81 20.46
CA GLY A 129 2.04 9.12 19.87
C GLY A 129 0.56 9.31 19.62
N ASN A 130 0.15 10.55 19.34
CA ASN A 130 -1.21 10.93 19.02
C ASN A 130 -1.44 11.16 17.52
N PHE A 131 -0.38 11.52 16.78
CA PHE A 131 -0.43 11.74 15.34
C PHE A 131 0.40 10.68 14.62
N ILE A 132 -0.27 9.73 13.97
CA ILE A 132 0.32 8.53 13.38
C ILE A 132 0.25 8.64 11.86
N VAL A 133 1.39 8.46 11.19
CA VAL A 133 1.52 8.48 9.73
C VAL A 133 1.99 7.11 9.27
N LEU A 134 1.07 6.35 8.66
CA LEU A 134 1.39 5.07 8.03
C LEU A 134 1.89 5.33 6.60
N ILE A 135 3.14 5.00 6.33
CA ILE A 135 3.76 5.16 5.02
C ILE A 135 3.86 3.79 4.36
N HIS A 136 3.13 3.64 3.26
CA HIS A 136 3.06 2.42 2.46
C HIS A 136 3.71 2.61 1.09
N ARG A 137 3.51 1.65 0.18
CA ARG A 137 3.87 1.78 -1.23
C ARG A 137 2.69 1.41 -2.13
N ALA A 138 2.30 2.36 -2.97
CA ALA A 138 1.39 2.13 -4.08
C ALA A 138 2.13 1.53 -5.29
N PHE A 139 1.57 0.47 -5.90
CA PHE A 139 2.05 -0.03 -7.19
C PHE A 139 1.54 0.87 -8.33
N PRO A 140 2.42 1.44 -9.17
CA PRO A 140 2.01 2.34 -10.24
C PRO A 140 1.31 1.54 -11.35
N ARG A 141 -0.01 1.46 -11.24
CA ARG A 141 -0.96 0.73 -12.10
C ARG A 141 -2.05 1.69 -12.55
N ILE A 142 -2.77 1.36 -13.62
CA ILE A 142 -3.82 2.27 -14.11
C ILE A 142 -4.93 2.48 -13.08
N LYS A 143 -5.23 1.51 -12.20
CA LYS A 143 -6.16 1.70 -11.08
C LYS A 143 -5.85 2.92 -10.18
N LEU A 144 -4.61 3.40 -10.14
CA LEU A 144 -4.18 4.49 -9.26
C LEU A 144 -4.01 5.84 -9.96
N ILE A 145 -4.23 5.95 -11.27
CA ILE A 145 -4.03 7.22 -11.97
C ILE A 145 -5.16 8.22 -11.68
N PRO A 146 -4.88 9.54 -11.60
CA PRO A 146 -3.58 10.19 -11.78
C PRO A 146 -2.74 10.26 -10.49
N GLY A 147 -3.11 9.53 -9.44
CA GLY A 147 -2.42 9.48 -8.16
C GLY A 147 -0.94 9.11 -8.26
N LEU A 148 -0.11 10.00 -7.73
CA LEU A 148 1.35 9.86 -7.58
C LEU A 148 1.72 9.50 -6.14
N ILE A 149 0.98 10.10 -5.22
CA ILE A 149 0.94 9.88 -3.78
C ILE A 149 -0.54 9.93 -3.42
N ASP A 150 -1.07 8.86 -2.85
CA ASP A 150 -2.46 8.84 -2.36
C ASP A 150 -2.46 9.08 -0.85
N VAL A 151 -3.40 9.90 -0.38
CA VAL A 151 -3.49 10.30 1.03
C VAL A 151 -4.88 9.94 1.54
N MET A 152 -4.94 9.37 2.73
CA MET A 152 -6.21 9.07 3.37
C MET A 152 -6.11 9.24 4.88
N SER A 153 -7.24 9.48 5.52
CA SER A 153 -7.35 9.51 6.97
C SER A 153 -8.63 8.80 7.41
N PHE A 154 -8.71 8.35 8.66
CA PHE A 154 -9.98 7.90 9.27
C PHE A 154 -10.59 8.96 10.17
N ASN A 155 -9.83 10.01 10.47
CA ASN A 155 -10.24 11.08 11.35
C ASN A 155 -10.99 12.15 10.54
N LEU A 156 -12.22 12.47 10.94
CA LEU A 156 -13.09 13.41 10.23
C LEU A 156 -12.45 14.81 10.11
N GLU A 157 -11.84 15.32 11.18
CA GLU A 157 -11.16 16.62 11.18
C GLU A 157 -10.03 16.66 10.13
N LEU A 158 -9.23 15.60 10.04
CA LEU A 158 -8.19 15.51 9.02
C LEU A 158 -8.78 15.40 7.60
N LYS A 159 -9.84 14.60 7.42
CA LYS A 159 -10.51 14.45 6.11
C LYS A 159 -11.02 15.78 5.57
N GLU A 160 -11.60 16.63 6.41
CA GLU A 160 -12.12 17.94 6.01
C GLU A 160 -11.00 18.91 5.60
N ARG A 161 -9.82 18.81 6.24
CA ARG A 161 -8.66 19.68 5.96
C ARG A 161 -7.82 19.22 4.76
N LEU A 162 -7.85 17.93 4.43
CA LEU A 162 -7.02 17.34 3.38
C LEU A 162 -7.21 17.98 2.00
N PRO A 163 -8.43 18.20 1.47
CA PRO A 163 -8.63 18.78 0.14
C PRO A 163 -7.88 20.09 -0.08
N ASP A 164 -7.95 21.03 0.86
CA ASP A 164 -7.27 22.33 0.76
C ASP A 164 -5.75 22.19 0.79
N ILE A 165 -5.23 21.31 1.66
CA ILE A 165 -3.80 21.03 1.77
C ILE A 165 -3.28 20.39 0.47
N ILE A 166 -3.98 19.38 -0.04
CA ILE A 166 -3.61 18.68 -1.27
C ILE A 166 -3.70 19.58 -2.49
N ASN A 167 -4.70 20.46 -2.57
CA ASN A 167 -4.79 21.46 -3.64
C ASN A 167 -3.58 22.39 -3.65
N ARG A 168 -3.18 22.92 -2.48
CA ARG A 168 -1.99 23.78 -2.36
C ARG A 168 -0.70 23.06 -2.75
N ILE A 169 -0.55 21.81 -2.32
CA ILE A 169 0.59 20.97 -2.71
C ILE A 169 0.60 20.73 -4.21
N ASN A 170 -0.54 20.39 -4.81
CA ASN A 170 -0.64 20.17 -6.24
C ASN A 170 -0.27 21.42 -7.05
N SER A 171 -0.69 22.61 -6.59
CA SER A 171 -0.27 23.87 -7.20
C SER A 171 1.24 24.12 -7.03
N LYS A 172 1.79 23.92 -5.82
CA LYS A 172 3.21 24.15 -5.53
C LYS A 172 4.14 23.24 -6.33
N TYR A 173 3.77 21.97 -6.51
CA TYR A 173 4.59 20.96 -7.19
C TYR A 173 4.19 20.75 -8.66
N GLU A 174 3.31 21.58 -9.23
CA GLU A 174 2.78 21.42 -10.59
C GLU A 174 3.88 21.30 -11.65
N SER A 175 4.88 22.19 -11.61
CA SER A 175 6.00 22.16 -12.56
C SER A 175 6.82 20.87 -12.45
N PHE A 176 7.01 20.35 -11.23
CA PHE A 176 7.68 19.08 -11.02
C PHE A 176 6.84 17.92 -11.58
N PHE A 177 5.52 17.89 -11.31
CA PHE A 177 4.63 16.86 -11.81
C PHE A 177 4.56 16.80 -13.34
N LYS A 178 4.51 17.96 -14.01
CA LYS A 178 4.61 18.06 -15.47
C LYS A 178 5.95 17.52 -15.98
N LYS A 179 7.05 17.83 -15.29
CA LYS A 179 8.40 17.36 -15.67
C LYS A 179 8.51 15.84 -15.66
N ILE A 180 7.91 15.16 -14.67
CA ILE A 180 8.01 13.69 -14.51
C ILE A 180 6.89 12.91 -15.21
N GLU A 181 5.92 13.60 -15.82
CA GLU A 181 4.70 12.99 -16.37
C GLU A 181 4.99 11.85 -17.34
N LYS A 182 5.87 12.09 -18.31
CA LYS A 182 6.21 11.11 -19.34
C LYS A 182 6.80 9.84 -18.74
N ASP A 183 7.76 9.98 -17.84
CA ASP A 183 8.46 8.87 -17.21
C ASP A 183 7.52 8.09 -16.28
N TYR A 184 6.65 8.79 -15.56
CA TYR A 184 5.63 8.16 -14.70
C TYR A 184 4.64 7.34 -15.52
N LYS A 185 4.08 7.90 -16.59
CA LYS A 185 3.16 7.19 -17.49
C LYS A 185 3.83 5.98 -18.14
N GLN A 186 5.10 6.11 -18.53
CA GLN A 186 5.87 5.01 -19.09
C GLN A 186 6.11 3.90 -18.06
N MET A 187 6.38 4.24 -16.80
CA MET A 187 6.49 3.28 -15.70
C MET A 187 5.19 2.51 -15.50
N ILE A 188 4.04 3.20 -15.44
CA ILE A 188 2.72 2.54 -15.34
C ILE A 188 2.52 1.57 -16.50
N PHE A 189 2.78 2.01 -17.73
CA PHE A 189 2.64 1.16 -18.91
C PHE A 189 3.50 -0.11 -18.84
N PHE A 190 4.73 -0.02 -18.33
CA PHE A 190 5.59 -1.19 -18.16
C PHE A 190 5.15 -2.10 -17.01
N GLU A 191 4.64 -1.57 -15.92
CA GLU A 191 4.06 -2.37 -14.84
C GLU A 191 2.76 -3.08 -15.28
N GLU A 192 1.96 -2.44 -16.14
CA GLU A 192 0.83 -3.07 -16.82
C GLU A 192 1.25 -4.29 -17.64
N LYS A 193 2.27 -4.11 -18.50
CA LYS A 193 2.86 -5.21 -19.27
C LYS A 193 3.43 -6.30 -18.37
N ARG A 194 4.19 -5.96 -17.33
CA ARG A 194 4.81 -6.93 -16.42
C ARG A 194 3.76 -7.83 -15.80
N PHE A 195 2.66 -7.27 -15.33
CA PHE A 195 1.55 -8.02 -14.76
C PHE A 195 0.85 -8.91 -15.79
N VAL A 196 0.57 -8.40 -16.99
CA VAL A 196 -0.01 -9.21 -18.07
C VAL A 196 0.90 -10.41 -18.39
N CYS A 197 2.21 -10.19 -18.49
CA CYS A 197 3.18 -11.26 -18.66
C CYS A 197 3.17 -12.26 -17.49
N ASN A 198 3.02 -11.77 -16.25
CA ASN A 198 2.94 -12.63 -15.08
C ASN A 198 1.67 -13.51 -15.10
N VAL A 199 0.52 -12.92 -15.43
CA VAL A 199 -0.74 -13.67 -15.59
C VAL A 199 -0.60 -14.74 -16.66
N LEU A 200 -0.06 -14.39 -17.83
CA LEU A 200 0.18 -15.34 -18.92
C LEU A 200 1.14 -16.46 -18.51
N LYS A 201 2.20 -16.15 -17.77
CA LYS A 201 3.16 -17.15 -17.28
C LYS A 201 2.52 -18.11 -16.27
N THR A 202 1.68 -17.60 -15.37
CA THR A 202 1.06 -18.40 -14.30
C THR A 202 -0.12 -19.23 -14.79
N HIS A 203 -0.96 -18.66 -15.67
CA HIS A 203 -2.24 -19.27 -16.06
C HIS A 203 -2.28 -19.75 -17.52
N ASN A 204 -1.18 -19.59 -18.28
CA ASN A 204 -1.09 -19.88 -19.72
C ASN A 204 -2.18 -19.19 -20.58
N SER A 205 -2.88 -18.21 -20.01
CA SER A 205 -3.99 -17.50 -20.65
C SER A 205 -4.20 -16.15 -19.99
N PHE A 206 -4.76 -15.20 -20.75
CA PHE A 206 -5.21 -13.91 -20.23
C PHE A 206 -6.74 -13.85 -20.28
N ASN A 207 -7.38 -14.80 -19.60
CA ASN A 207 -8.83 -14.92 -19.48
C ASN A 207 -9.24 -14.73 -18.01
N LEU A 208 -10.19 -13.83 -17.75
CA LEU A 208 -10.70 -13.55 -16.41
C LEU A 208 -11.22 -14.80 -15.69
N GLU A 209 -11.75 -15.79 -16.41
CA GLU A 209 -12.30 -17.00 -15.80
C GLU A 209 -11.20 -17.91 -15.23
N ALA A 210 -10.06 -18.00 -15.93
CA ALA A 210 -8.94 -18.89 -15.60
C ALA A 210 -7.95 -18.33 -14.56
N MET A 211 -8.05 -17.04 -14.25
CA MET A 211 -7.19 -16.38 -13.27
C MET A 211 -7.58 -16.73 -11.83
N ASN A 212 -6.65 -16.62 -10.88
CA ASN A 212 -6.99 -16.65 -9.46
C ASN A 212 -7.74 -15.37 -9.02
N LEU A 213 -8.31 -15.37 -7.82
CA LEU A 213 -9.06 -14.22 -7.30
C LEU A 213 -8.23 -12.93 -7.21
N ASP A 214 -6.96 -13.02 -6.81
CA ASP A 214 -6.03 -11.88 -6.72
C ASP A 214 -5.92 -11.15 -8.06
N PHE A 215 -5.64 -11.87 -9.15
CA PHE A 215 -5.51 -11.30 -10.48
C PHE A 215 -6.84 -10.74 -10.97
N LYS A 216 -7.96 -11.44 -10.75
CA LYS A 216 -9.30 -10.97 -11.13
C LYS A 216 -9.64 -9.64 -10.48
N GLN A 217 -9.44 -9.51 -9.16
CA GLN A 217 -9.71 -8.25 -8.45
C GLN A 217 -8.84 -7.09 -8.94
N ASN A 218 -7.56 -7.35 -9.24
CA ASN A 218 -6.67 -6.32 -9.77
C ASN A 218 -7.12 -5.84 -11.15
N ILE A 219 -7.44 -6.77 -12.07
CA ILE A 219 -7.94 -6.41 -13.40
C ILE A 219 -9.30 -5.70 -13.31
N ALA A 220 -10.19 -6.13 -12.42
CA ALA A 220 -11.48 -5.46 -12.23
C ALA A 220 -11.29 -3.97 -11.86
N LYS A 221 -10.37 -3.66 -10.95
CA LYS A 221 -10.04 -2.27 -10.59
C LYS A 221 -9.48 -1.48 -11.78
N ASP A 222 -8.64 -2.10 -12.59
CA ASP A 222 -8.08 -1.49 -13.80
C ASP A 222 -9.17 -1.24 -14.87
N LEU A 223 -10.10 -2.18 -15.03
CA LEU A 223 -11.27 -2.10 -15.91
C LEU A 223 -12.25 -0.99 -15.50
N GLU A 224 -12.46 -0.78 -14.20
CA GLU A 224 -13.27 0.35 -13.71
C GLU A 224 -12.65 1.70 -14.09
N VAL A 225 -11.32 1.81 -14.06
CA VAL A 225 -10.64 3.03 -14.53
C VAL A 225 -10.77 3.20 -16.04
N ILE A 226 -10.66 2.11 -16.82
CA ILE A 226 -10.92 2.12 -18.27
C ILE A 226 -12.33 2.64 -18.55
N LYS A 227 -13.35 2.10 -17.89
CA LYS A 227 -14.74 2.52 -18.03
C LYS A 227 -14.94 3.98 -17.65
N ARG A 228 -14.36 4.44 -16.54
CA ARG A 228 -14.47 5.83 -16.06
C ARG A 228 -13.86 6.83 -17.04
N ILE A 229 -12.72 6.52 -17.66
CA ILE A 229 -11.95 7.47 -18.49
C ILE A 229 -12.33 7.39 -19.97
N LEU A 230 -12.48 6.17 -20.51
CA LEU A 230 -12.76 5.95 -21.94
C LEU A 230 -14.26 5.73 -22.23
N GLY A 231 -15.09 5.61 -21.21
CA GLY A 231 -16.54 5.49 -21.31
C GLY A 231 -17.05 4.06 -21.49
N GLU A 232 -18.37 3.91 -21.29
CA GLU A 232 -19.08 2.63 -21.30
C GLU A 232 -18.95 1.88 -22.63
N TYR A 233 -19.02 2.59 -23.77
CA TYR A 233 -18.91 1.97 -25.09
C TYR A 233 -17.54 1.29 -25.29
N TYR A 234 -16.46 2.00 -24.95
CA TYR A 234 -15.11 1.47 -25.08
C TYR A 234 -14.91 0.27 -24.15
N TYR A 235 -15.38 0.38 -22.91
CA TYR A 235 -15.35 -0.70 -21.94
C TYR A 235 -16.05 -1.97 -22.45
N ARG A 236 -17.28 -1.86 -22.96
CA ARG A 236 -18.01 -3.02 -23.51
C ARG A 236 -17.29 -3.66 -24.68
N SER A 237 -16.73 -2.85 -25.58
CA SER A 237 -15.93 -3.36 -26.70
C SER A 237 -14.70 -4.15 -26.23
N LEU A 238 -14.00 -3.64 -25.20
CA LEU A 238 -12.87 -4.32 -24.58
C LEU A 238 -13.28 -5.65 -23.93
N ILE A 239 -14.38 -5.67 -23.17
CA ILE A 239 -14.86 -6.91 -22.51
C ILE A 239 -15.26 -7.97 -23.54
N ASN A 240 -15.99 -7.59 -24.59
CA ASN A 240 -16.40 -8.52 -25.63
C ASN A 240 -15.23 -9.13 -26.41
N HIS A 241 -14.08 -8.45 -26.42
CA HIS A 241 -12.86 -8.91 -27.09
C HIS A 241 -11.68 -8.95 -26.10
N PHE A 242 -11.93 -9.41 -24.88
CA PHE A 242 -10.93 -9.31 -23.82
C PHE A 242 -9.72 -10.21 -24.10
N ASN A 243 -8.55 -9.59 -24.23
CA ASN A 243 -7.27 -10.26 -24.34
C ASN A 243 -6.13 -9.30 -23.94
N SER A 244 -4.92 -9.84 -23.78
CA SER A 244 -3.74 -9.09 -23.35
C SER A 244 -3.43 -7.89 -24.27
N LYS A 245 -3.55 -8.06 -25.59
CA LYS A 245 -3.28 -6.98 -26.57
C LYS A 245 -4.28 -5.84 -26.43
N ASN A 246 -5.57 -6.16 -26.32
CA ASN A 246 -6.64 -5.16 -26.20
C ASN A 246 -6.58 -4.44 -24.85
N PHE A 247 -6.28 -5.16 -23.76
CA PHE A 247 -6.08 -4.57 -22.44
C PHE A 247 -4.89 -3.60 -22.40
N ILE A 248 -3.74 -3.98 -23.00
CA ILE A 248 -2.56 -3.11 -23.11
C ILE A 248 -2.83 -1.92 -24.05
N SER A 249 -3.65 -2.09 -25.09
CA SER A 249 -4.08 -0.98 -25.94
C SER A 249 -4.96 0.01 -25.17
N ALA A 250 -5.93 -0.48 -24.39
CA ALA A 250 -6.76 0.35 -23.52
C ALA A 250 -5.92 1.14 -22.51
N THR A 251 -4.91 0.50 -21.92
CA THR A 251 -3.92 1.14 -21.05
C THR A 251 -3.23 2.32 -21.76
N LYS A 252 -2.72 2.13 -22.99
CA LYS A 252 -2.07 3.23 -23.73
C LYS A 252 -3.03 4.39 -23.95
N ASN A 253 -4.26 4.10 -24.35
CA ASN A 253 -5.27 5.11 -24.62
C ASN A 253 -5.55 5.94 -23.37
N ILE A 254 -5.76 5.29 -22.22
CA ILE A 254 -5.92 6.00 -20.94
C ILE A 254 -4.73 6.92 -20.65
N LEU A 255 -3.50 6.40 -20.76
CA LEU A 255 -2.30 7.17 -20.42
C LEU A 255 -2.11 8.38 -21.35
N SER A 256 -2.62 8.33 -22.57
CA SER A 256 -2.64 9.46 -23.50
C SER A 256 -3.73 10.49 -23.17
N THR A 257 -4.79 10.10 -22.47
CA THR A 257 -5.92 10.97 -22.12
C THR A 257 -5.74 11.70 -20.79
N ILE A 258 -5.12 11.06 -19.80
CA ILE A 258 -4.95 11.67 -18.47
C ILE A 258 -3.94 12.82 -18.49
N GLY A 259 -4.11 13.80 -17.61
CA GLY A 259 -3.13 14.87 -17.39
C GLY A 259 -1.89 14.43 -16.60
N PRO A 260 -1.10 15.40 -16.11
CA PRO A 260 0.03 15.15 -15.23
C PRO A 260 -0.37 14.36 -13.96
N PRO A 261 0.55 13.57 -13.39
CA PRO A 261 0.32 12.92 -12.11
C PRO A 261 0.14 13.95 -11.00
N ARG A 262 -0.52 13.58 -9.91
CA ARG A 262 -0.80 14.50 -8.79
C ARG A 262 -0.95 13.77 -7.46
N VAL A 263 -0.91 14.50 -6.36
CA VAL A 263 -1.31 13.97 -5.05
C VAL A 263 -2.84 13.85 -5.02
N THR A 264 -3.35 12.70 -4.55
CA THR A 264 -4.78 12.36 -4.52
C THR A 264 -5.26 12.01 -3.13
N ILE A 265 -6.58 11.99 -2.96
CA ILE A 265 -7.24 11.62 -1.71
C ILE A 265 -8.12 10.40 -1.99
N GLU A 266 -7.95 9.33 -1.20
CA GLU A 266 -8.77 8.11 -1.21
C GLU A 266 -8.97 7.47 -2.62
N GLN A 267 -7.94 7.52 -3.48
CA GLN A 267 -8.03 6.92 -4.82
C GLN A 267 -7.58 5.44 -4.84
N ALA A 268 -6.61 5.06 -4.02
CA ALA A 268 -6.06 3.70 -3.97
C ALA A 268 -6.84 2.79 -3.02
N PHE A 269 -7.33 3.37 -1.93
CA PHE A 269 -7.96 2.66 -0.81
C PHE A 269 -9.22 3.38 -0.33
N SER A 270 -10.34 2.65 -0.33
CA SER A 270 -11.51 2.98 0.49
C SER A 270 -11.33 2.35 1.88
N GLY A 271 -11.71 3.08 2.92
CA GLY A 271 -11.30 2.83 4.31
C GLY A 271 -11.60 1.46 4.93
N GLU A 272 -12.33 0.57 4.25
CA GLU A 272 -12.67 -0.78 4.72
C GLU A 272 -11.48 -1.76 4.73
N LEU A 273 -10.43 -1.54 3.94
CA LEU A 273 -9.29 -2.48 3.84
C LEU A 273 -8.19 -2.26 4.90
N SER A 274 -8.44 -1.39 5.87
CA SER A 274 -7.46 -0.91 6.87
C SER A 274 -7.89 -1.11 8.32
N TYR A 275 -8.71 -2.14 8.58
CA TYR A 275 -9.27 -2.40 9.92
C TYR A 275 -8.21 -2.66 11.00
N GLY A 276 -7.07 -3.29 10.66
CA GLY A 276 -6.05 -3.68 11.64
C GLY A 276 -5.55 -2.51 12.51
N PRO A 277 -4.97 -1.45 11.92
CA PRO A 277 -4.54 -0.27 12.67
C PRO A 277 -5.67 0.38 13.48
N LYS A 278 -6.89 0.40 12.94
CA LYS A 278 -8.05 1.03 13.60
C LYS A 278 -8.51 0.26 14.85
N GLN A 279 -8.43 -1.07 14.85
CA GLN A 279 -8.79 -1.87 16.02
C GLN A 279 -7.72 -1.79 17.13
N MET A 280 -6.46 -1.60 16.75
CA MET A 280 -5.33 -1.62 17.68
C MET A 280 -4.99 -0.25 18.28
N LEU A 281 -5.52 0.83 17.70
CA LEU A 281 -5.29 2.20 18.13
C LEU A 281 -6.59 2.82 18.65
N ASP A 282 -6.47 3.63 19.71
CA ASP A 282 -7.60 4.36 20.28
C ASP A 282 -8.25 5.30 19.24
N SER A 283 -9.57 5.44 19.28
CA SER A 283 -10.33 6.32 18.37
C SER A 283 -9.93 7.80 18.41
N SER A 284 -9.28 8.25 19.49
CA SER A 284 -8.73 9.59 19.66
C SER A 284 -7.47 9.85 18.81
N LYS A 285 -6.83 8.81 18.28
CA LYS A 285 -5.61 8.94 17.50
C LYS A 285 -5.90 9.55 16.12
N LYS A 286 -5.05 10.50 15.72
CA LYS A 286 -5.05 11.09 14.38
C LYS A 286 -4.21 10.20 13.47
N ILE A 287 -4.87 9.39 12.64
CA ILE A 287 -4.21 8.45 11.72
C ILE A 287 -4.29 9.00 10.29
N LEU A 288 -3.13 9.13 9.67
CA LEU A 288 -2.94 9.48 8.27
C LEU A 288 -2.24 8.30 7.57
N GLN A 289 -2.79 7.80 6.47
CA GLN A 289 -2.06 6.89 5.59
C GLN A 289 -1.62 7.64 4.34
N ILE A 290 -0.39 7.38 3.94
CA ILE A 290 0.19 7.96 2.73
C ILE A 290 0.79 6.82 1.90
N GLU A 291 0.31 6.69 0.68
CA GLU A 291 0.77 5.70 -0.29
C GLU A 291 1.46 6.38 -1.47
N PRO A 292 2.74 6.76 -1.32
CA PRO A 292 3.53 7.17 -2.45
C PRO A 292 3.73 6.00 -3.42
N SER A 293 3.68 6.30 -4.71
CA SER A 293 3.97 5.30 -5.74
C SER A 293 5.40 4.79 -5.63
N ARG A 294 5.64 3.54 -6.04
CA ARG A 294 7.01 2.97 -6.16
C ARG A 294 7.95 3.87 -6.96
N PHE A 295 7.42 4.52 -8.00
CA PHE A 295 8.15 5.48 -8.83
C PHE A 295 8.73 6.63 -7.98
N MET A 296 7.90 7.20 -7.10
CA MET A 296 8.31 8.27 -6.20
C MET A 296 9.28 7.79 -5.12
N ASN A 297 8.99 6.67 -4.48
CA ASN A 297 9.86 6.13 -3.42
C ASN A 297 11.27 5.82 -3.92
N PHE A 298 11.39 5.32 -5.16
CA PHE A 298 12.68 4.91 -5.72
C PHE A 298 13.44 6.08 -6.36
N TRP A 299 12.81 6.84 -7.26
CA TRP A 299 13.51 7.87 -8.04
C TRP A 299 13.52 9.24 -7.38
N TYR A 300 12.52 9.56 -6.55
CA TYR A 300 12.35 10.88 -5.95
C TYR A 300 12.06 10.82 -4.43
N PRO A 301 12.81 10.03 -3.63
CA PRO A 301 12.49 9.85 -2.21
C PRO A 301 12.54 11.16 -1.40
N LYS A 302 13.44 12.09 -1.77
CA LYS A 302 13.53 13.41 -1.13
C LYS A 302 12.29 14.28 -1.40
N VAL A 303 11.87 14.38 -2.66
CA VAL A 303 10.65 15.13 -3.04
C VAL A 303 9.42 14.51 -2.40
N THR A 304 9.36 13.18 -2.34
CA THR A 304 8.30 12.46 -1.63
C THR A 304 8.25 12.85 -0.16
N ALA A 305 9.41 12.87 0.51
CA ALA A 305 9.50 13.29 1.90
C ALA A 305 9.16 14.77 2.11
N ASP A 306 9.53 15.67 1.18
CA ASP A 306 9.17 17.09 1.23
C ASP A 306 7.63 17.28 1.16
N ILE A 307 6.97 16.54 0.26
CA ILE A 307 5.51 16.57 0.13
C ILE A 307 4.85 16.05 1.42
N ILE A 308 5.33 14.91 1.95
CA ILE A 308 4.78 14.31 3.19
C ILE A 308 4.98 15.24 4.38
N GLU A 309 6.17 15.81 4.54
CA GLU A 309 6.47 16.82 5.57
C GLU A 309 5.47 17.98 5.51
N GLU A 310 5.20 18.53 4.33
CA GLU A 310 4.27 19.64 4.18
C GLU A 310 2.83 19.22 4.53
N ILE A 311 2.40 18.01 4.15
CA ILE A 311 1.09 17.48 4.55
C ILE A 311 1.00 17.38 6.08
N VAL A 312 1.98 16.73 6.70
CA VAL A 312 1.99 16.47 8.14
C VAL A 312 2.03 17.77 8.93
N THR A 313 2.92 18.70 8.57
CA THR A 313 3.10 19.98 9.27
C THR A 313 1.84 20.85 9.18
N ARG A 314 1.07 20.77 8.09
CA ARG A 314 -0.19 21.51 7.92
C ARG A 314 -1.39 20.85 8.61
N LEU A 315 -1.28 19.61 9.05
CA LEU A 315 -2.33 18.85 9.73
C LEU A 315 -2.16 18.81 11.25
N GLN A 316 -0.93 18.93 11.73
CA GLN A 316 -0.61 19.19 13.13
C GLN A 316 -1.17 20.56 13.57
#